data_AF-A0A4Q8B7E3-F1
#
_entry.id   AF-A0A4Q8B7E3-F1
#
_cell.length_a   1.000
_cell.length_b   1.000
_cell.length_c   1.000
_cell.angle_alpha   90.00
_cell.angle_beta   90.00
_cell.angle_gamma   90.00
#
_symmetry.space_group_name_H-M   'P 1'
#
loop_
_entity.id
_entity.type
_entity.pdbx_description
1 polymer ?
#
loop_
_entity_poly.entity_id
_entity_poly.type
_entity_poly.pdbx_seq_one_letter_code
_entity_poly.pdbx_strand_id
1 'polypeptide(L)'
;MGSDWIWELRVPVAAGPALRGLYALAAERDLRPQRPDGLINLFTNPDADLRTVEDPDTAVAAMATGAEHGKFWTNGDIDIFVNWEDGRLVWALDACFCYRRPVSEADTFRELHGRLTGLWLDVAQRLNADVGRVLDEWSSDQIWEWGIHDALHPAGGWPAELGWWTYLGPDGRLPPPRLPEVAARTRRLPNGALLVTLLDDPAAVDPLRYEDLHGRWLRAA
;
A
#
# COMPACT_ATOMS: atom_id res chain seq x y z
N MET A 1 10.03 -13.01 14.51
CA MET A 1 9.26 -11.76 14.33
C MET A 1 8.59 -11.90 12.98
N GLY A 2 7.30 -11.62 12.90
CA GLY A 2 6.64 -11.54 11.60
C GLY A 2 6.93 -10.17 10.99
N SER A 3 6.78 -10.05 9.67
CA SER A 3 6.86 -8.79 8.94
C SER A 3 5.48 -8.40 8.39
N ASP A 4 5.24 -7.10 8.29
CA ASP A 4 3.97 -6.54 7.84
C ASP A 4 3.83 -6.58 6.32
N TRP A 5 2.60 -6.41 5.85
CA TRP A 5 2.31 -6.02 4.47
C TRP A 5 1.87 -4.57 4.43
N ILE A 6 2.43 -3.81 3.50
CA ILE A 6 2.24 -2.36 3.40
C ILE A 6 1.70 -2.01 2.02
N TRP A 7 0.66 -1.21 1.98
CA TRP A 7 0.13 -0.59 0.78
C TRP A 7 0.34 0.90 0.88
N GLU A 8 0.92 1.49 -0.16
CA GLU A 8 1.16 2.92 -0.19
C GLU A 8 0.80 3.55 -1.53
N LEU A 9 0.33 4.79 -1.46
CA LEU A 9 -0.07 5.60 -2.62
C LEU A 9 0.32 7.05 -2.40
N ARG A 10 1.16 7.58 -3.29
CA ARG A 10 1.34 9.03 -3.41
C ARG A 10 0.21 9.59 -4.26
N VAL A 11 -0.55 10.52 -3.70
CA VAL A 11 -1.73 11.10 -4.35
C VAL A 11 -1.59 12.62 -4.47
N PRO A 12 -2.02 13.23 -5.59
CA PRO A 12 -1.93 14.68 -5.81
C PRO A 12 -3.06 15.46 -5.09
N VAL A 13 -3.74 14.82 -4.14
CA VAL A 13 -4.92 15.34 -3.44
C VAL A 13 -4.56 15.64 -2.00
N ALA A 14 -5.12 16.70 -1.42
CA ALA A 14 -4.94 17.01 -0.01
C ALA A 14 -5.43 15.87 0.91
N ALA A 15 -4.81 15.77 2.10
CA ALA A 15 -5.01 14.69 3.05
C ALA A 15 -6.48 14.39 3.38
N GLY A 16 -7.26 15.42 3.77
CA GLY A 16 -8.66 15.24 4.17
C GLY A 16 -9.54 14.63 3.06
N PRO A 17 -9.59 15.21 1.85
CA PRO A 17 -10.30 14.60 0.72
C PRO A 17 -9.78 13.20 0.34
N ALA A 18 -8.47 12.97 0.40
CA ALA A 18 -7.88 11.66 0.12
C ALA A 18 -8.35 10.59 1.11
N LEU A 19 -8.28 10.87 2.41
CA LEU A 19 -8.75 9.99 3.49
C LEU A 19 -10.26 9.70 3.39
N ARG A 20 -11.08 10.71 3.08
CA ARG A 20 -12.53 10.49 2.85
C ARG A 20 -12.78 9.59 1.64
N GLY A 21 -12.06 9.82 0.54
CA GLY A 21 -12.16 8.97 -0.65
C GLY A 21 -11.76 7.52 -0.37
N LEU A 22 -10.67 7.34 0.38
CA LEU A 22 -10.23 6.03 0.86
C LEU A 22 -11.32 5.35 1.72
N TYR A 23 -11.89 6.05 2.70
CA TYR A 23 -12.93 5.49 3.59
C TYR A 23 -14.21 5.11 2.85
N ALA A 24 -14.62 5.91 1.85
CA ALA A 24 -15.77 5.58 1.02
C ALA A 24 -15.54 4.28 0.22
N LEU A 25 -14.37 4.13 -0.42
CA LEU A 25 -14.02 2.93 -1.19
C LEU A 25 -13.78 1.71 -0.29
N ALA A 26 -13.26 1.91 0.92
CA ALA A 26 -13.08 0.85 1.91
C ALA A 26 -14.44 0.26 2.33
N ALA A 27 -15.46 1.10 2.51
CA ALA A 27 -16.80 0.66 2.90
C ALA A 27 -17.45 -0.28 1.86
N GLU A 28 -17.17 -0.07 0.57
CA GLU A 28 -17.61 -0.97 -0.52
C GLU A 28 -16.97 -2.37 -0.46
N ARG A 29 -15.96 -2.55 0.40
CA ARG A 29 -15.19 -3.80 0.59
C ARG A 29 -15.31 -4.35 2.01
N ASP A 30 -16.34 -3.94 2.74
CA ASP A 30 -16.56 -4.34 4.14
C ASP A 30 -15.36 -4.00 5.05
N LEU A 31 -14.68 -2.89 4.78
CA LEU A 31 -13.64 -2.29 5.62
C LEU A 31 -14.18 -0.97 6.17
N ARG A 32 -14.20 -0.82 7.49
CA ARG A 32 -14.78 0.36 8.14
C ARG A 32 -13.80 1.01 9.11
N PRO A 33 -13.73 2.34 9.19
CA PRO A 33 -12.95 2.98 10.24
C PRO A 33 -13.57 2.83 11.63
N GLN A 34 -14.89 2.66 11.71
CA GLN A 34 -15.60 2.40 12.96
C GLN A 34 -15.46 0.95 13.40
N ARG A 35 -15.22 0.77 14.68
CA ARG A 35 -15.40 -0.49 15.41
C ARG A 35 -16.88 -0.87 15.48
N PRO A 36 -17.21 -2.12 15.86
CA PRO A 36 -18.60 -2.54 16.05
C PRO A 36 -19.41 -1.70 17.05
N ASP A 37 -18.76 -1.04 18.01
CA ASP A 37 -19.39 -0.14 18.98
C ASP A 37 -19.61 1.30 18.45
N GLY A 38 -19.23 1.56 17.20
CA GLY A 38 -19.37 2.87 16.55
C GLY A 38 -18.19 3.81 16.76
N LEU A 39 -17.20 3.44 17.59
CA LEU A 39 -16.04 4.27 17.87
C LEU A 39 -14.92 4.06 16.84
N ILE A 40 -14.18 5.13 16.57
CA ILE A 40 -12.98 5.13 15.72
C ILE A 40 -11.77 5.28 16.63
N ASN A 41 -10.80 4.37 16.49
CA ASN A 41 -9.53 4.45 17.21
C ASN A 41 -8.58 5.41 16.46
N LEU A 42 -7.95 6.30 17.22
CA LEU A 42 -6.86 7.16 16.78
C LEU A 42 -5.66 6.92 17.70
N PHE A 43 -4.48 6.89 17.12
CA PHE A 43 -3.23 6.66 17.81
C PHE A 43 -2.26 7.79 17.47
N THR A 44 -1.58 8.32 18.49
CA THR A 44 -0.54 9.34 18.27
C THR A 44 0.70 8.74 17.60
N ASN A 45 1.40 9.54 16.80
CA ASN A 45 2.72 9.21 16.28
C ASN A 45 3.79 9.96 17.10
N PRO A 46 4.87 9.31 17.58
CA PRO A 46 5.19 7.88 17.49
C PRO A 46 4.72 7.04 18.69
N ASP A 47 4.18 7.68 19.72
CA ASP A 47 3.98 7.05 21.04
C ASP A 47 2.81 6.04 21.08
N ALA A 48 1.99 6.00 20.03
CA ALA A 48 0.85 5.09 19.89
C ALA A 48 -0.19 5.19 21.02
N ASP A 49 -0.33 6.38 21.62
CA ASP A 49 -1.35 6.62 22.63
C ASP A 49 -2.74 6.54 21.99
N LEU A 50 -3.57 5.64 22.51
CA LEU A 50 -4.92 5.41 22.01
C LEU A 50 -5.91 6.44 22.56
N ARG A 51 -6.69 7.04 21.65
CA ARG A 51 -7.96 7.70 21.97
C ARG A 51 -9.05 7.29 20.99
N THR A 52 -10.30 7.50 21.38
CA THR A 52 -11.46 7.17 20.53
C THR A 52 -12.30 8.39 20.20
N VAL A 53 -12.89 8.41 19.01
CA VAL A 53 -13.86 9.42 18.57
C VAL A 53 -15.07 8.76 17.91
N GLU A 54 -16.23 9.39 17.98
CA GLU A 54 -17.45 8.93 17.29
C GLU A 54 -17.57 9.51 15.87
N ASP A 55 -17.16 10.77 15.70
CA ASP A 55 -17.32 11.51 14.46
C ASP A 55 -16.21 11.19 13.43
N PRO A 56 -16.54 10.66 12.24
CA PRO A 56 -15.56 10.39 11.19
C PRO A 56 -14.85 11.64 10.67
N ASP A 57 -15.50 12.80 10.67
CA ASP A 57 -14.86 14.03 10.20
C ASP A 57 -13.79 14.50 11.19
N THR A 58 -14.02 14.33 12.49
CA THR A 58 -13.01 14.52 13.53
C THR A 58 -11.82 13.56 13.36
N ALA A 59 -12.08 12.29 13.06
CA ALA A 59 -11.01 11.31 12.79
C ALA A 59 -10.18 11.67 11.55
N VAL A 60 -10.84 12.03 10.45
CA VAL A 60 -10.17 12.46 9.22
C VAL A 60 -9.35 13.73 9.45
N ALA A 61 -9.89 14.71 10.18
CA ALA A 61 -9.17 15.94 10.47
C ALA A 61 -7.90 15.69 11.30
N ALA A 62 -7.98 14.81 12.29
CA ALA A 62 -6.85 14.36 13.09
C ALA A 62 -5.77 13.70 12.23
N MET A 63 -6.13 12.68 11.46
CA MET A 63 -5.20 11.95 10.60
C MET A 63 -4.60 12.81 9.49
N ALA A 64 -5.36 13.78 8.97
CA ALA A 64 -4.91 14.69 7.92
C ALA A 64 -3.73 15.58 8.36
N THR A 65 -3.47 15.71 9.66
CA THR A 65 -2.28 16.40 10.18
C THR A 65 -1.00 15.58 10.06
N GLY A 66 -1.11 14.26 9.88
CA GLY A 66 0.00 13.31 9.96
C GLY A 66 0.47 12.98 11.38
N ALA A 67 -0.10 13.61 12.41
CA ALA A 67 0.28 13.36 13.81
C ALA A 67 -0.45 12.15 14.44
N GLU A 68 -1.53 11.70 13.81
CA GLU A 68 -2.33 10.58 14.28
C GLU A 68 -2.61 9.60 13.13
N HIS A 69 -2.74 8.33 13.46
CA HIS A 69 -3.13 7.28 12.53
C HIS A 69 -4.39 6.56 13.03
N GLY A 70 -5.13 5.97 12.10
CA GLY A 70 -6.38 5.26 12.36
C GLY A 70 -6.28 3.78 12.02
N LYS A 71 -7.43 3.10 12.00
CA LYS A 71 -7.55 1.69 11.62
C LYS A 71 -8.73 1.47 10.69
N PHE A 72 -8.62 0.48 9.80
CA PHE A 72 -9.78 -0.24 9.29
C PHE A 72 -10.06 -1.46 10.14
N TRP A 73 -11.32 -1.83 10.19
CA TRP A 73 -11.81 -3.07 10.77
C TRP A 73 -12.46 -3.90 9.69
N THR A 74 -12.09 -5.18 9.65
CA THR A 74 -12.91 -6.20 8.99
C THR A 74 -14.06 -6.59 9.91
N ASN A 75 -15.11 -7.20 9.35
CA ASN A 75 -16.20 -7.79 10.14
C ASN A 75 -15.75 -8.95 11.07
N GLY A 76 -14.49 -9.38 10.99
CA GLY A 76 -13.90 -10.48 11.76
C GLY A 76 -12.80 -10.02 12.74
N ASP A 77 -12.85 -8.75 13.17
CA ASP A 77 -11.96 -8.13 14.18
C ASP A 77 -10.48 -8.00 13.80
N ILE A 78 -10.12 -8.18 12.52
CA ILE A 78 -8.79 -7.83 12.02
C ILE A 78 -8.71 -6.31 11.85
N ASP A 79 -7.70 -5.70 12.46
CA ASP A 79 -7.36 -4.31 12.26
C ASP A 79 -6.22 -4.09 11.25
N ILE A 80 -6.37 -3.06 10.44
CA ILE A 80 -5.38 -2.62 9.46
C ILE A 80 -5.06 -1.17 9.78
N PHE A 81 -3.81 -0.85 10.09
CA PHE A 81 -3.40 0.52 10.40
C PHE A 81 -3.48 1.40 9.15
N VAL A 82 -3.89 2.65 9.30
CA VAL A 82 -4.04 3.61 8.19
C VAL A 82 -3.45 4.94 8.60
N ASN A 83 -2.62 5.52 7.75
CA ASN A 83 -1.86 6.73 8.00
C ASN A 83 -1.83 7.64 6.77
N TRP A 84 -1.68 8.93 7.04
CA TRP A 84 -1.33 9.94 6.06
C TRP A 84 0.08 10.44 6.32
N GLU A 85 0.96 10.36 5.32
CA GLU A 85 2.37 10.72 5.42
C GLU A 85 2.75 11.62 4.25
N ASP A 86 2.75 12.94 4.46
CA ASP A 86 3.26 13.93 3.50
C ASP A 86 2.90 13.65 2.01
N GLY A 87 1.60 13.59 1.70
CA GLY A 87 1.13 13.29 0.34
C GLY A 87 0.94 11.80 0.05
N ARG A 88 1.19 10.92 1.02
CA ARG A 88 1.05 9.47 0.91
C ARG A 88 -0.10 8.96 1.77
N LEU A 89 -0.98 8.17 1.18
CA LEU A 89 -1.85 7.25 1.93
C LEU A 89 -1.07 5.96 2.14
N VAL A 90 -1.03 5.49 3.38
CA VAL A 90 -0.39 4.22 3.73
C VAL A 90 -1.36 3.42 4.57
N TRP A 91 -1.36 2.10 4.39
CA TRP A 91 -1.96 1.18 5.34
C TRP A 91 -1.16 -0.10 5.45
N ALA A 92 -1.20 -0.70 6.65
CA ALA A 92 -0.40 -1.86 6.99
C ALA A 92 -1.25 -2.95 7.64
N LEU A 93 -1.03 -4.19 7.20
CA LEU A 93 -1.57 -5.40 7.82
C LEU A 93 -0.49 -6.02 8.69
N ASP A 94 -0.80 -6.16 9.99
CA ASP A 94 0.11 -6.71 10.97
C ASP A 94 0.51 -8.15 10.62
N ALA A 95 1.78 -8.45 10.85
CA ALA A 95 2.38 -9.74 10.58
C ALA A 95 1.65 -10.95 11.20
N CYS A 96 0.92 -10.77 12.30
CA CYS A 96 0.13 -11.83 12.93
C CYS A 96 -1.03 -12.32 12.04
N PHE A 97 -1.47 -11.51 11.07
CA PHE A 97 -2.47 -11.87 10.07
C PHE A 97 -1.86 -12.30 8.73
N CYS A 98 -0.53 -12.30 8.63
CA CYS A 98 0.19 -12.57 7.40
C CYS A 98 0.63 -14.03 7.31
N TYR A 99 0.71 -14.56 6.08
CA TYR A 99 1.12 -15.94 5.84
C TYR A 99 2.13 -16.00 4.69
N ARG A 100 3.25 -16.71 4.86
CA ARG A 100 4.38 -16.77 3.90
C ARG A 100 4.74 -18.18 3.47
N ARG A 101 3.75 -19.07 3.46
CA ARG A 101 3.89 -20.40 2.87
C ARG A 101 2.71 -20.65 1.93
N PRO A 102 2.93 -21.09 0.68
CA PRO A 102 1.86 -21.26 -0.28
C PRO A 102 1.09 -22.57 -0.07
N VAL A 103 0.39 -22.67 1.06
CA VAL A 103 -0.48 -23.80 1.44
C VAL A 103 -1.91 -23.31 1.64
N SER A 104 -2.87 -24.22 1.78
CA SER A 104 -4.30 -23.89 1.94
C SER A 104 -4.60 -23.03 3.17
N GLU A 105 -3.81 -23.16 4.23
CA GLU A 105 -3.96 -22.37 5.45
C GLU A 105 -3.73 -20.87 5.22
N ALA A 106 -3.12 -20.50 4.08
CA ALA A 106 -2.94 -19.11 3.69
C ALA A 106 -4.18 -18.48 3.04
N ASP A 107 -5.27 -19.22 2.79
CA ASP A 107 -6.41 -18.75 1.99
C ASP A 107 -7.07 -17.50 2.59
N THR A 108 -7.29 -17.45 3.91
CA THR A 108 -7.83 -16.26 4.58
C THR A 108 -6.92 -15.04 4.41
N PHE A 109 -5.60 -15.24 4.50
CA PHE A 109 -4.63 -14.18 4.24
C PHE A 109 -4.66 -13.73 2.77
N ARG A 110 -4.74 -14.67 1.81
CA ARG A 110 -4.85 -14.35 0.38
C ARG A 110 -6.10 -13.53 0.08
N GLU A 111 -7.25 -13.90 0.65
CA GLU A 111 -8.50 -13.17 0.49
C GLU A 111 -8.39 -11.74 1.06
N LEU A 112 -7.81 -11.59 2.26
CA LEU A 112 -7.61 -10.28 2.87
C LEU A 112 -6.61 -9.42 2.09
N HIS A 113 -5.46 -9.97 1.71
CA HIS A 113 -4.47 -9.29 0.88
C HIS A 113 -5.08 -8.87 -0.46
N GLY A 114 -5.86 -9.75 -1.10
CA GLY A 114 -6.57 -9.46 -2.34
C GLY A 114 -7.57 -8.32 -2.19
N ARG A 115 -8.32 -8.29 -1.09
CA ARG A 115 -9.25 -7.20 -0.76
C ARG A 115 -8.53 -5.86 -0.57
N LEU A 116 -7.45 -5.84 0.21
CA LEU A 116 -6.64 -4.63 0.46
C LEU A 116 -5.93 -4.15 -0.80
N THR A 117 -5.42 -5.06 -1.63
CA THR A 117 -4.80 -4.72 -2.93
C THR A 117 -5.85 -4.22 -3.93
N GLY A 118 -7.06 -4.77 -3.89
CA GLY A 118 -8.19 -4.27 -4.68
C GLY A 118 -8.63 -2.88 -4.24
N LEU A 119 -8.65 -2.59 -2.92
CA LEU A 119 -8.89 -1.24 -2.41
C LEU A 119 -7.79 -0.27 -2.86
N TRP A 120 -6.53 -0.70 -2.76
CA TRP A 120 -5.37 0.07 -3.19
C TRP A 120 -5.48 0.51 -4.64
N LEU A 121 -5.82 -0.42 -5.53
CA LEU A 121 -5.95 -0.11 -6.95
C LEU A 121 -7.11 0.86 -7.23
N ASP A 122 -8.26 0.67 -6.58
CA ASP A 122 -9.42 1.55 -6.74
C ASP A 122 -9.11 2.98 -6.25
N VAL A 123 -8.45 3.11 -5.10
CA VAL A 123 -8.01 4.41 -4.55
C VAL A 123 -7.01 5.06 -5.49
N ALA A 124 -6.04 4.31 -6.01
CA ALA A 124 -5.06 4.81 -6.96
C ALA A 124 -5.73 5.42 -8.20
N GLN A 125 -6.68 4.70 -8.79
CA GLN A 125 -7.41 5.17 -9.97
C GLN A 125 -8.37 6.33 -9.65
N ARG A 126 -9.07 6.28 -8.51
CA ARG A 126 -10.06 7.29 -8.13
C ARG A 126 -9.43 8.64 -7.78
N LEU A 127 -8.27 8.60 -7.12
CA LEU A 127 -7.54 9.78 -6.67
C LEU A 127 -6.45 10.22 -7.65
N ASN A 128 -6.31 9.54 -8.80
CA ASN A 128 -5.24 9.76 -9.78
C ASN A 128 -3.85 9.74 -9.11
N ALA A 129 -3.55 8.68 -8.37
CA ALA A 129 -2.25 8.52 -7.72
C ALA A 129 -1.10 8.65 -8.73
N ASP A 130 -0.01 9.28 -8.31
CA ASP A 130 1.19 9.44 -9.13
C ASP A 130 1.97 8.12 -9.18
N VAL A 131 2.11 7.49 -8.01
CA VAL A 131 2.80 6.22 -7.81
C VAL A 131 2.20 5.50 -6.61
N GLY A 132 2.23 4.17 -6.63
CA GLY A 132 1.94 3.34 -5.47
C GLY A 132 2.72 2.05 -5.48
N ARG A 133 2.90 1.47 -4.29
CA ARG A 133 3.54 0.16 -4.11
C ARG A 133 2.74 -0.70 -3.13
N VAL A 134 2.79 -2.01 -3.36
CA VAL A 134 2.42 -3.03 -2.36
C VAL A 134 3.69 -3.78 -1.99
N LEU A 135 4.01 -3.77 -0.71
CA LEU A 135 5.29 -4.18 -0.15
C LEU A 135 5.07 -5.26 0.91
N ASP A 136 6.01 -6.19 0.94
CA ASP A 136 6.22 -7.10 2.06
C ASP A 136 7.47 -6.59 2.79
N GLU A 137 7.33 -6.22 4.06
CA GLU A 137 8.38 -5.52 4.81
C GLU A 137 9.70 -6.32 4.81
N TRP A 138 9.65 -7.64 4.95
CA TRP A 138 10.87 -8.46 4.92
C TRP A 138 11.57 -8.46 3.56
N SER A 139 10.80 -8.37 2.46
CA SER A 139 11.36 -8.17 1.13
C SER A 139 12.04 -6.81 1.01
N SER A 140 11.40 -5.73 1.49
CA SER A 140 11.98 -4.38 1.51
C SER A 140 13.22 -4.29 2.40
N ASP A 141 13.28 -5.01 3.52
CA ASP A 141 14.47 -5.08 4.38
C ASP A 141 15.72 -5.55 3.65
N GLN A 142 15.59 -6.42 2.63
CA GLN A 142 16.75 -6.92 1.88
C GLN A 142 17.47 -5.81 1.10
N ILE A 143 16.77 -4.71 0.82
CA ILE A 143 17.29 -3.59 0.04
C ILE A 143 17.34 -2.27 0.84
N TRP A 144 17.06 -2.34 2.16
CA TRP A 144 16.95 -1.18 3.04
C TRP A 144 18.17 -0.26 3.00
N GLU A 145 19.36 -0.86 3.11
CA GLU A 145 20.64 -0.16 3.14
C GLU A 145 20.98 0.55 1.81
N TRP A 146 20.20 0.32 0.74
CA TRP A 146 20.43 0.98 -0.56
C TRP A 146 19.80 2.37 -0.64
N GLY A 147 18.94 2.74 0.31
CA GLY A 147 18.39 4.09 0.44
C GLY A 147 17.45 4.50 -0.71
N ILE A 148 16.79 3.53 -1.36
CA ILE A 148 15.96 3.78 -2.55
C ILE A 148 14.46 3.95 -2.26
N HIS A 149 14.01 3.67 -1.02
CA HIS A 149 12.60 3.62 -0.63
C HIS A 149 11.85 4.94 -0.78
N ASP A 150 12.50 6.04 -0.39
CA ASP A 150 11.94 7.40 -0.39
C ASP A 150 12.49 8.29 -1.51
N ALA A 151 13.32 7.74 -2.39
CA ALA A 151 13.93 8.51 -3.47
C ALA A 151 12.82 9.17 -4.32
N LEU A 152 12.78 10.51 -4.33
CA LEU A 152 11.89 11.27 -5.21
C LEU A 152 12.22 10.91 -6.66
N HIS A 153 11.34 10.15 -7.30
CA HIS A 153 11.57 9.70 -8.66
C HIS A 153 11.52 10.89 -9.63
N PRO A 154 12.43 10.96 -10.63
CA PRO A 154 12.38 12.01 -11.63
C PRO A 154 11.04 11.95 -12.36
N ALA A 155 10.42 13.11 -12.56
CA ALA A 155 9.18 13.23 -13.32
C ALA A 155 9.32 12.53 -14.68
N GLY A 156 8.48 11.51 -14.94
CA GLY A 156 8.51 10.72 -16.17
C GLY A 156 9.49 9.53 -16.19
N GLY A 157 10.07 9.15 -15.04
CA GLY A 157 10.91 7.97 -14.88
C GLY A 157 10.25 6.84 -14.09
N TRP A 158 10.85 5.65 -14.16
CA TRP A 158 10.45 4.54 -13.30
C TRP A 158 10.96 4.72 -11.86
N PRO A 159 10.26 4.17 -10.85
CA PRO A 159 10.74 4.19 -9.48
C PRO A 159 11.97 3.30 -9.28
N ALA A 160 12.85 3.71 -8.37
CA ALA A 160 14.06 2.97 -8.01
C ALA A 160 13.72 1.65 -7.27
N GLU A 161 12.69 1.68 -6.43
CA GLU A 161 12.09 0.49 -5.84
C GLU A 161 10.75 0.18 -6.53
N LEU A 162 10.57 -1.06 -6.95
CA LEU A 162 9.32 -1.63 -7.39
C LEU A 162 8.72 -2.41 -6.23
N GLY A 163 7.45 -2.19 -5.91
CA GLY A 163 6.73 -3.11 -5.03
C GLY A 163 6.48 -4.45 -5.71
N TRP A 164 6.05 -5.45 -4.94
CA TRP A 164 5.48 -6.68 -5.50
C TRP A 164 4.33 -6.36 -6.46
N TRP A 165 3.61 -5.28 -6.17
CA TRP A 165 2.77 -4.57 -7.12
C TRP A 165 3.19 -3.11 -7.18
N THR A 166 3.24 -2.52 -8.37
CA THR A 166 3.58 -1.10 -8.56
C THR A 166 2.58 -0.44 -9.49
N TYR A 167 1.96 0.64 -9.03
CA TYR A 167 1.09 1.51 -9.82
C TYR A 167 1.88 2.74 -10.27
N LEU A 168 1.79 3.09 -11.54
CA LEU A 168 2.33 4.33 -12.09
C LEU A 168 1.19 5.08 -12.76
N GLY A 169 0.98 6.33 -12.33
CA GLY A 169 -0.13 7.18 -12.76
C GLY A 169 -0.23 7.35 -14.27
N PRO A 170 -1.35 7.89 -14.76
CA PRO A 170 -1.67 7.92 -16.19
C PRO A 170 -0.80 8.86 -17.05
N ASP A 171 0.26 9.46 -16.50
CA ASP A 171 1.03 10.49 -17.18
C ASP A 171 2.13 9.96 -18.14
N GLY A 172 2.30 10.72 -19.21
CA GLY A 172 2.75 10.24 -20.52
C GLY A 172 4.24 9.91 -20.69
N ARG A 173 4.49 8.82 -21.44
CA ARG A 173 5.78 8.36 -21.99
C ARG A 173 6.84 7.94 -20.97
N LEU A 174 6.46 7.10 -20.01
CA LEU A 174 7.45 6.22 -19.39
C LEU A 174 8.18 5.42 -20.48
N PRO A 175 9.51 5.36 -20.47
CA PRO A 175 10.24 4.45 -21.35
C PRO A 175 9.81 3.01 -21.04
N PRO A 176 9.95 2.08 -22.01
CA PRO A 176 9.73 0.67 -21.74
C PRO A 176 10.51 0.21 -20.49
N PRO A 177 9.93 -0.66 -19.64
CA PRO A 177 10.66 -1.26 -18.53
C PRO A 177 11.95 -1.91 -19.03
N ARG A 178 13.07 -1.64 -18.36
CA ARG A 178 14.39 -2.06 -18.83
C ARG A 178 14.67 -3.55 -18.64
N LEU A 179 13.95 -4.19 -17.70
CA LEU A 179 14.04 -5.64 -17.48
C LEU A 179 12.90 -6.37 -18.20
N PRO A 180 13.19 -7.42 -19.01
CA PRO A 180 12.16 -8.19 -19.71
C PRO A 180 11.10 -8.81 -18.79
N GLU A 181 11.48 -9.26 -17.60
CA GLU A 181 10.54 -9.84 -16.63
C GLU A 181 9.56 -8.79 -16.07
N VAL A 182 10.03 -7.55 -15.84
CA VAL A 182 9.17 -6.43 -15.43
C VAL A 182 8.23 -6.07 -16.58
N ALA A 183 8.75 -6.03 -17.82
CA ALA A 183 7.93 -5.78 -19.00
C ALA A 183 6.84 -6.83 -19.23
N ALA A 184 7.15 -8.11 -19.06
CA ALA A 184 6.18 -9.20 -19.16
C ALA A 184 5.08 -9.13 -18.08
N ARG A 185 5.39 -8.50 -16.93
CA ARG A 185 4.48 -8.30 -15.80
C ARG A 185 3.83 -6.91 -15.76
N THR A 186 4.08 -6.08 -16.77
CA THR A 186 3.52 -4.73 -16.87
C THR A 186 2.32 -4.73 -17.80
N ARG A 187 1.20 -4.17 -17.35
CA ARG A 187 0.02 -3.93 -18.20
C ARG A 187 -0.46 -2.49 -18.07
N ARG A 188 -1.08 -1.98 -19.13
CA ARG A 188 -1.75 -0.68 -19.11
C ARG A 188 -3.20 -0.84 -18.64
N LEU A 189 -3.63 0.05 -17.75
CA LEU A 189 -4.99 0.12 -17.25
C LEU A 189 -5.87 1.01 -18.15
N PRO A 190 -7.21 0.89 -18.07
CA PRO A 190 -8.13 1.69 -18.89
C PRO A 190 -7.95 3.21 -18.71
N ASN A 191 -7.54 3.68 -17.53
CA ASN A 191 -7.29 5.10 -17.28
C ASN A 191 -5.93 5.58 -17.79
N GLY A 192 -5.13 4.72 -18.44
CA GLY A 192 -3.83 5.04 -19.00
C GLY A 192 -2.63 4.73 -18.10
N ALA A 193 -2.86 4.48 -16.81
CA ALA A 193 -1.83 4.10 -15.85
C ALA A 193 -1.16 2.75 -16.19
N LEU A 194 0.05 2.52 -15.68
CA LEU A 194 0.71 1.22 -15.74
C LEU A 194 0.57 0.50 -14.40
N LEU A 195 0.34 -0.80 -14.46
CA LEU A 195 0.38 -1.69 -13.32
C LEU A 195 1.42 -2.78 -13.57
N VAL A 196 2.37 -2.92 -12.64
CA VAL A 196 3.33 -4.02 -12.59
C VAL A 196 2.90 -5.00 -11.50
N THR A 197 2.88 -6.29 -11.82
CA THR A 197 2.52 -7.37 -10.88
C THR A 197 3.59 -8.46 -10.87
N LEU A 198 4.56 -8.32 -9.95
CA LEU A 198 5.74 -9.21 -9.83
C LEU A 198 5.50 -10.46 -8.98
N LEU A 199 4.39 -10.48 -8.22
CA LEU A 199 3.98 -11.58 -7.34
C LEU A 199 2.55 -12.03 -7.66
N ASP A 200 2.38 -13.35 -7.81
CA ASP A 200 1.08 -13.97 -8.09
C ASP A 200 0.34 -14.43 -6.83
N ASP A 201 1.08 -14.94 -5.84
CA ASP A 201 0.54 -15.41 -4.56
C ASP A 201 1.24 -14.63 -3.42
N PRO A 202 0.50 -13.82 -2.62
CA PRO A 202 1.09 -13.12 -1.49
C PRO A 202 1.65 -14.07 -0.42
N ALA A 203 1.27 -15.35 -0.42
CA ALA A 203 1.84 -16.35 0.48
C ALA A 203 3.12 -17.02 -0.06
N ALA A 204 3.54 -16.72 -1.29
CA ALA A 204 4.71 -17.27 -1.96
C ALA A 204 5.82 -16.22 -2.15
N VAL A 205 6.00 -15.33 -1.17
CA VAL A 205 7.05 -14.30 -1.20
C VAL A 205 8.44 -14.91 -1.14
N ASP A 206 9.35 -14.36 -1.94
CA ASP A 206 10.77 -14.68 -1.94
C ASP A 206 11.59 -13.38 -1.79
N PRO A 207 12.06 -13.07 -0.56
CA PRO A 207 12.85 -11.86 -0.31
C PRO A 207 14.16 -11.80 -1.10
N LEU A 208 14.81 -12.95 -1.34
CA LEU A 208 16.07 -13.00 -2.09
C LEU A 208 15.84 -12.73 -3.58
N ARG A 209 14.73 -13.21 -4.13
CA ARG A 209 14.29 -12.82 -5.47
C ARG A 209 14.01 -11.32 -5.55
N TYR A 210 13.42 -10.72 -4.51
CA TYR A 210 13.17 -9.28 -4.46
C TYR A 210 14.48 -8.48 -4.50
N GLU A 211 15.47 -8.87 -3.69
CA GLU A 211 16.81 -8.29 -3.68
C GLU A 211 17.50 -8.40 -5.04
N ASP A 212 17.56 -9.61 -5.63
CA ASP A 212 18.20 -9.83 -6.93
C ASP A 212 17.54 -9.00 -8.04
N LEU A 213 16.20 -8.95 -8.06
CA LEU A 213 15.45 -8.15 -9.02
C LEU A 213 15.83 -6.67 -8.92
N HIS A 214 15.88 -6.11 -7.71
CA HIS A 214 16.27 -4.71 -7.51
C HIS A 214 17.74 -4.45 -7.84
N GLY A 215 18.63 -5.37 -7.52
CA GLY A 215 20.04 -5.28 -7.91
C GLY A 215 20.20 -5.20 -9.44
N ARG A 216 19.45 -6.01 -10.20
CA ARG A 216 19.44 -5.97 -11.67
C ARG A 216 18.73 -4.73 -12.20
N TRP A 217 17.65 -4.32 -11.56
CA TRP A 217 16.84 -3.15 -11.92
C TRP A 217 17.65 -1.85 -11.85
N LEU A 218 18.36 -1.63 -10.74
CA LEU A 218 19.19 -0.44 -10.54
C LEU A 218 20.42 -0.41 -11.46
N ARG A 219 21.04 -1.57 -11.73
CA ARG A 219 22.14 -1.64 -12.72
C ARG A 219 21.69 -1.36 -14.14
N ALA A 220 20.41 -1.59 -14.44
CA ALA A 220 19.84 -1.29 -15.74
C ALA A 220 19.38 0.17 -15.86
N ALA A 221 19.23 0.92 -14.76
CA ALA A 221 18.66 2.27 -14.66
C ALA A 221 19.59 3.41 -15.13
#